data_AF-A0A0M9AI32-F1
#
_entry.id   AF-A0A0M9AI32-F1
#
_cell.length_a   1.000
_cell.length_b   1.000
_cell.length_c   1.000
_cell.angle_alpha   90.00
_cell.angle_beta   90.00
_cell.angle_gamma   90.00
#
_symmetry.space_group_name_H-M   'P 1'
#
loop_
_entity.id
_entity.type
_entity.pdbx_description
1 polymer ?
#
loop_
_entity_poly.entity_id
_entity_poly.type
_entity_poly.pdbx_seq_one_letter_code
_entity_poly.pdbx_strand_id
1 'polypeptide(L)'
;MHDLSDSQNKALLTELATYQNRKLLLWQLAADGRSFCSVRFVARERDLQNAPVDEQVQAFVDDMLSDDEIRPEYDTMADWDALEATHGDTADQFL
;
A
#
# COMPACT_ATOMS: atom_id res chain seq x y z
N MET A 1 0.45 24.02 2.27
CA MET A 1 0.15 23.18 1.10
C MET A 1 0.33 21.72 1.52
N HIS A 2 -0.54 21.23 2.43
CA HIS A 2 -0.50 19.88 2.98
C HIS A 2 -1.71 19.01 2.55
N ASP A 3 -2.74 19.59 1.90
CA ASP A 3 -4.01 18.90 1.62
C ASP A 3 -3.99 17.87 0.48
N LEU A 4 -3.15 18.09 -0.55
CA LEU A 4 -3.21 17.25 -1.75
C LEU A 4 -2.56 15.87 -1.55
N SER A 5 -1.45 15.82 -0.81
CA SER A 5 -0.77 14.55 -0.51
C SER A 5 -1.63 13.67 0.40
N ASP A 6 -2.28 14.27 1.40
CA ASP A 6 -3.11 13.54 2.37
C ASP A 6 -4.39 13.00 1.71
N SER A 7 -5.04 13.79 0.85
CA SER A 7 -6.21 13.35 0.10
C SER A 7 -5.88 12.23 -0.89
N GLN A 8 -4.76 12.34 -1.60
CA GLN A 8 -4.30 11.29 -2.51
C GLN A 8 -3.88 10.02 -1.74
N ASN A 9 -3.16 10.16 -0.63
CA ASN A 9 -2.78 9.03 0.23
C ASN A 9 -4.03 8.31 0.76
N LYS A 10 -5.04 9.08 1.19
CA LYS A 10 -6.32 8.52 1.64
C LYS A 10 -7.03 7.77 0.51
N ALA A 11 -7.04 8.30 -0.72
CA ALA A 11 -7.63 7.61 -1.87
C ALA A 11 -6.94 6.28 -2.15
N LEU A 12 -5.61 6.23 -2.14
CA LEU A 12 -4.84 5.00 -2.31
C LEU A 12 -5.15 3.98 -1.21
N LEU A 13 -5.20 4.39 0.05
CA LEU A 13 -5.52 3.51 1.18
C LEU A 13 -6.96 3.00 1.14
N THR A 14 -7.89 3.85 0.72
CA THR A 14 -9.31 3.49 0.59
C THR A 14 -9.49 2.45 -0.50
N GLU A 15 -8.86 2.66 -1.65
CA GLU A 15 -8.89 1.69 -2.75
C GLU A 15 -8.21 0.38 -2.37
N LEU A 16 -7.07 0.45 -1.66
CA LEU A 16 -6.35 -0.74 -1.20
C LEU A 16 -7.15 -1.57 -0.19
N ALA A 17 -7.99 -0.93 0.64
CA ALA A 17 -8.84 -1.61 1.60
C ALA A 17 -9.92 -2.49 0.94
N THR A 18 -10.28 -2.22 -0.33
CA THR A 18 -11.25 -3.05 -1.08
C THR A 18 -10.78 -4.49 -1.28
N TYR A 19 -9.45 -4.72 -1.24
CA TYR A 19 -8.84 -6.03 -1.35
C TYR A 19 -8.88 -6.84 -0.03
N GLN A 20 -9.37 -6.24 1.06
CA GLN A 20 -9.53 -6.86 2.39
C GLN A 20 -8.25 -7.53 2.94
N ASN A 21 -7.08 -7.13 2.43
CA ASN A 21 -5.80 -7.66 2.87
C ASN A 21 -5.08 -6.62 3.74
N ARG A 22 -5.14 -6.85 5.05
CA ARG A 22 -4.56 -5.96 6.06
C ARG A 22 -3.06 -5.72 5.86
N LYS A 23 -2.30 -6.73 5.45
CA LYS A 23 -0.85 -6.61 5.23
C LYS A 23 -0.52 -5.60 4.13
N LEU A 24 -1.37 -5.47 3.11
CA LEU A 24 -1.20 -4.45 2.08
C LEU A 24 -1.32 -3.04 2.66
N LEU A 25 -2.33 -2.80 3.50
CA LEU A 25 -2.52 -1.50 4.17
C LEU A 25 -1.34 -1.16 5.09
N LEU A 26 -0.90 -2.12 5.92
CA LEU A 26 0.25 -1.94 6.81
C LEU A 26 1.52 -1.62 6.04
N TRP A 27 1.76 -2.33 4.93
CA TRP A 27 2.91 -2.08 4.06
C TRP A 27 2.82 -0.69 3.42
N GLN A 28 1.67 -0.31 2.88
CA GLN A 28 1.46 1.01 2.29
C GLN A 28 1.50 2.16 3.32
N LEU A 29 1.19 1.91 4.59
CA LEU A 29 1.29 2.90 5.68
C LEU A 29 2.74 3.06 6.17
N ALA A 30 3.47 1.95 6.30
CA ALA A 30 4.92 1.99 6.46
C ALA A 30 5.57 2.77 5.32
N ALA A 31 4.91 2.71 4.14
CA ALA A 31 5.00 3.55 2.94
C ALA A 31 5.67 4.89 3.06
N ASP A 32 5.09 5.64 3.99
CA ASP A 32 4.81 7.02 3.74
C ASP A 32 6.11 7.83 3.76
N GLY A 33 6.46 8.38 2.59
CA GLY A 33 7.68 9.13 2.38
C GLY A 33 8.97 8.32 2.18
N ARG A 34 8.91 6.99 2.03
CA ARG A 34 10.11 6.14 1.83
C ARG A 34 10.17 5.49 0.45
N SER A 35 11.38 5.24 -0.03
CA SER A 35 11.67 4.63 -1.35
C SER A 35 11.56 3.11 -1.30
N PHE A 36 10.37 2.58 -1.10
CA PHE A 36 10.11 1.14 -1.18
C PHE A 36 8.86 0.86 -2.01
N CYS A 37 8.53 -0.42 -2.23
CA CYS A 37 7.36 -0.92 -2.97
C CYS A 37 6.03 -0.39 -2.39
N SER A 38 5.77 0.90 -2.54
CA SER A 38 4.51 1.56 -2.28
C SER A 38 3.72 1.65 -3.57
N VAL A 39 2.43 1.94 -3.49
CA VAL A 39 1.58 2.17 -4.66
C VAL A 39 2.22 3.19 -5.63
N ARG A 40 2.71 4.31 -5.12
CA ARG A 40 3.36 5.35 -5.95
C ARG A 40 4.68 4.90 -6.55
N PHE A 41 5.46 4.09 -5.83
CA PHE A 41 6.71 3.55 -6.35
C PHE A 41 6.45 2.55 -7.49
N VAL A 42 5.54 1.60 -7.27
CA VAL A 42 5.16 0.62 -8.29
C VAL A 42 4.55 1.32 -9.50
N ALA A 43 3.66 2.30 -9.27
CA ALA A 43 3.10 3.11 -10.36
C ALA A 43 4.19 3.81 -11.16
N ARG A 44 5.25 4.32 -10.53
CA ARG A 44 6.38 4.91 -11.23
C ARG A 44 7.17 3.89 -12.05
N GLU A 45 7.48 2.74 -11.49
CA GLU A 45 8.24 1.67 -12.18
C GLU A 45 7.45 1.09 -13.37
N ARG A 46 6.12 1.19 -13.34
CA ARG A 46 5.23 0.69 -14.38
C ARG A 46 4.69 1.77 -15.34
N ASP A 47 5.17 3.02 -15.24
CA ASP A 47 4.70 4.18 -16.04
C ASP A 47 3.19 4.50 -15.88
N LEU A 48 2.66 4.29 -14.67
CA LEU A 48 1.27 4.47 -14.26
C LEU A 48 1.06 5.70 -13.36
N GLN A 49 1.99 6.65 -13.25
CA GLN A 49 1.84 7.76 -12.30
C GLN A 49 0.63 8.65 -12.60
N ASN A 50 0.20 8.70 -13.87
CA ASN A 50 -0.96 9.45 -14.33
C ASN A 50 -2.21 8.55 -14.54
N ALA A 51 -2.08 7.25 -14.27
CA ALA A 51 -3.20 6.32 -14.33
C ALA A 51 -4.19 6.63 -13.18
N PRO A 52 -5.46 6.18 -13.29
CA PRO A 52 -6.40 6.32 -12.19
C PRO A 52 -5.97 5.46 -10.97
N VAL A 53 -6.54 5.77 -9.80
CA VAL A 53 -6.08 5.23 -8.49
C VAL A 53 -6.20 3.71 -8.42
N ASP A 54 -7.29 3.16 -8.97
CA ASP A 54 -7.55 1.72 -9.07
C ASP A 54 -6.45 1.00 -9.86
N GLU A 55 -6.03 1.53 -11.01
CA GLU A 55 -4.95 0.94 -11.81
C GLU A 55 -3.60 0.97 -11.07
N GLN A 56 -3.30 2.06 -10.36
CA GLN A 56 -2.07 2.15 -9.57
C GLN A 56 -2.08 1.15 -8.41
N VAL A 57 -3.21 1.03 -7.71
CA VAL A 57 -3.37 0.10 -6.59
C VAL A 57 -3.34 -1.34 -7.07
N GLN A 58 -4.01 -1.66 -8.17
CA GLN A 58 -3.98 -3.00 -8.77
C GLN A 58 -2.54 -3.41 -9.12
N ALA A 59 -1.76 -2.51 -9.75
CA ALA A 59 -0.38 -2.82 -10.08
C ALA A 59 0.48 -3.11 -8.83
N PHE A 60 0.21 -2.41 -7.72
CA PHE A 60 0.86 -2.68 -6.44
C PHE A 60 0.40 -4.00 -5.81
N VAL A 61 -0.89 -4.31 -5.86
CA VAL A 61 -1.45 -5.59 -5.37
C VAL A 61 -0.83 -6.75 -6.16
N ASP A 62 -0.80 -6.65 -7.48
CA ASP A 62 -0.19 -7.65 -8.37
C ASP A 62 1.32 -7.79 -8.13
N ASP A 63 1.99 -6.70 -7.72
CA ASP A 63 3.40 -6.75 -7.36
C ASP A 63 3.59 -7.47 -6.02
N MET A 64 2.75 -7.17 -5.02
CA MET A 64 2.86 -7.66 -3.64
C MET A 64 2.34 -9.08 -3.43
N LEU A 65 1.31 -9.50 -4.17
CA LEU A 65 0.61 -10.76 -3.94
C LEU A 65 1.02 -11.85 -4.94
N SER A 66 0.97 -13.09 -4.47
CA SER A 66 0.97 -14.30 -5.29
C SER A 66 -0.05 -15.24 -4.65
N ASP A 67 -1.03 -15.71 -5.43
CA ASP A 67 -2.13 -16.55 -4.94
C ASP A 67 -2.84 -15.95 -3.70
N ASP A 68 -3.16 -14.65 -3.76
CA ASP A 68 -3.79 -13.84 -2.69
C ASP A 68 -2.98 -13.67 -1.39
N GLU A 69 -1.76 -14.23 -1.32
CA GLU A 69 -0.85 -14.09 -0.18
C GLU A 69 0.30 -13.12 -0.49
N ILE A 70 0.83 -12.45 0.55
CA ILE A 70 2.03 -11.60 0.36
C ILE A 70 3.18 -12.49 -0.11
N ARG A 71 3.82 -12.09 -1.22
CA ARG A 71 4.95 -12.81 -1.77
C ARG A 71 6.04 -13.03 -0.73
N PRO A 72 6.70 -14.20 -0.69
CA PRO A 72 7.70 -14.53 0.32
C PRO A 72 8.86 -13.52 0.40
N GLU A 73 9.21 -12.87 -0.72
CA GLU A 73 10.27 -11.85 -0.74
C GLU A 73 9.92 -10.65 0.15
N TYR A 74 8.65 -10.27 0.21
CA TYR A 74 8.18 -9.17 1.04
C TYR A 74 7.80 -9.63 2.44
N ASP A 75 7.21 -10.83 2.55
CA ASP A 75 6.79 -11.39 3.84
C ASP A 75 7.98 -11.61 4.78
N THR A 76 9.15 -11.96 4.24
CA THR A 76 10.40 -12.12 5.01
C THR A 76 11.13 -10.80 5.29
N MET A 77 10.85 -9.74 4.55
CA MET A 77 11.46 -8.42 4.74
C MET A 77 10.73 -7.57 5.77
N ALA A 78 9.42 -7.78 5.95
CA ALA A 78 8.62 -7.03 6.91
C ALA A 78 8.65 -7.66 8.31
N ASP A 79 8.87 -6.80 9.31
CA ASP A 79 8.48 -7.09 10.68
C ASP A 79 6.99 -6.76 10.84
N TRP A 80 6.12 -7.72 10.50
CA TRP A 80 4.67 -7.52 10.51
C TRP A 80 4.12 -7.14 11.89
N ASP A 81 4.69 -7.69 12.96
CA ASP A 81 4.27 -7.37 14.33
C ASP A 81 4.60 -5.91 14.67
N ALA A 82 5.77 -5.42 14.25
CA ALA A 82 6.12 -4.01 14.42
C ALA A 82 5.24 -3.08 13.56
N LEU A 83 4.88 -3.51 12.34
CA LEU A 83 3.96 -2.76 11.49
C LEU A 83 2.56 -2.70 12.09
N GLU A 84 2.04 -3.80 12.62
CA GLU A 84 0.76 -3.83 13.36
C GLU A 84 0.80 -2.90 14.57
N ALA A 85 1.85 -2.97 15.39
CA ALA A 85 1.97 -2.13 16.57
C ALA A 85 2.03 -0.63 16.24
N THR A 86 2.55 -0.27 15.05
CA THR A 86 2.73 1.13 14.64
C THR A 86 1.53 1.66 13.84
N HIS A 87 0.97 0.85 12.97
CA HIS A 87 0.00 1.26 11.96
C HIS A 87 -1.34 0.54 12.04
N GLY A 88 -1.49 -0.44 12.93
CA GLY A 88 -2.70 -1.26 13.05
C GLY A 88 -3.96 -0.43 13.30
N ASP A 89 -3.91 0.52 14.24
CA ASP A 89 -5.02 1.43 14.52
C ASP A 89 -5.41 2.31 13.32
N THR A 90 -4.45 2.57 12.42
CA THR A 90 -4.72 3.32 11.19
C THR A 90 -5.30 2.40 10.13
N ALA A 91 -4.79 1.17 9.98
CA ALA A 91 -5.34 0.17 9.08
C ALA A 91 -6.80 -0.17 9.44
N ASP A 92 -7.14 -0.22 10.73
CA ASP A 92 -8.51 -0.42 11.23
C ASP A 92 -9.50 0.67 10.82
N GLN A 93 -9.02 1.87 10.47
CA GLN A 93 -9.91 2.96 10.01
C GLN A 93 -10.35 2.77 8.55
N PHE A 94 -9.71 1.87 7.81
CA PHE A 94 -10.00 1.62 6.40
C PHE A 94 -10.68 0.27 6.16
N LEU A 95 -10.53 -0.70 7.07
CA LEU A 95 -11.16 -2.03 7.03
C LEU A 95 -12.53 -2.03 7.72
#